data_AF-A0A5N6RQV7-F1
#
_entry.id   AF-A0A5N6RQV7-F1
#
_cell.length_a   1.000
_cell.length_b   1.000
_cell.length_c   1.000
_cell.angle_alpha   90.00
_cell.angle_beta   90.00
_cell.angle_gamma   90.00
#
_symmetry.space_group_name_H-M   'P 1'
#
loop_
_entity.id
_entity.type
_entity.pdbx_description
1 polymer ?
#
loop_
_entity_poly.entity_id
_entity_poly.type
_entity_poly.pdbx_seq_one_letter_code
_entity_poly.pdbx_strand_id
1 'polypeptide(L)'
;MLKTETKPDSFSYACIIRACSEDFNLDALRLVQGGVILSGLGLDPICSSALVTAYSKLGLVDEASRVFHGIVEPADLVMWNSMISGYGCCGFWDKGLELFSRMRSEGRRPDGYTVVGLLDLRFCIFQLAECWPTASCYSISKCRAWL
;
A
#
# COMPACT_ATOMS: atom_id res chain seq x y z
N MET A 1 20.03 0.09 -20.17
CA MET A 1 19.16 -1.06 -19.88
C MET A 1 19.57 -2.21 -20.78
N LEU A 2 20.02 -3.31 -20.20
CA LEU A 2 20.54 -4.48 -20.92
C LEU A 2 19.46 -5.04 -21.85
N LYS A 3 19.77 -5.11 -23.15
CA LYS A 3 19.05 -5.93 -24.14
C LYS A 3 19.39 -7.39 -23.88
N THR A 4 18.75 -8.01 -22.91
CA THR A 4 18.76 -9.47 -22.77
C THR A 4 17.40 -9.97 -23.25
N GLU A 5 17.40 -10.88 -24.22
CA GLU A 5 16.20 -11.49 -24.86
C GLU A 5 15.39 -12.40 -23.92
N THR A 6 15.57 -12.29 -22.61
CA THR A 6 14.89 -13.08 -21.60
C THR A 6 13.70 -12.29 -21.07
N LYS A 7 12.48 -12.78 -21.32
CA LYS A 7 11.25 -12.23 -20.74
C LYS A 7 11.41 -12.12 -19.21
N PRO A 8 11.21 -10.94 -18.60
CA PRO A 8 11.35 -10.79 -17.15
C PRO A 8 10.37 -11.72 -16.43
N ASP A 9 10.87 -12.42 -15.41
CA ASP A 9 10.06 -13.26 -14.53
C ASP A 9 9.45 -12.43 -13.37
N SER A 10 8.62 -13.05 -12.54
CA SER A 10 7.97 -12.38 -11.41
C SER A 10 8.97 -11.78 -10.42
N PHE A 11 10.11 -12.45 -10.22
CA PHE A 11 11.17 -11.95 -9.35
C PHE A 11 11.85 -10.70 -9.92
N SER A 12 12.15 -10.69 -11.22
CA SER A 12 12.70 -9.53 -11.92
C SER A 12 11.79 -8.31 -11.77
N TYR A 13 10.48 -8.49 -11.99
CA TYR A 13 9.51 -7.43 -11.78
C TYR A 13 9.47 -6.95 -10.33
N ALA A 14 9.45 -7.85 -9.35
CA ALA A 14 9.44 -7.49 -7.93
C ALA A 14 10.67 -6.67 -7.53
N CYS A 15 11.86 -7.02 -8.05
CA CYS A 15 13.08 -6.25 -7.84
C CYS A 15 12.97 -4.82 -8.40
N ILE A 16 12.46 -4.68 -9.63
CA ILE A 16 12.30 -3.37 -10.27
C ILE A 16 11.24 -2.53 -9.54
N ILE A 17 10.11 -3.14 -9.16
CA ILE A 17 9.06 -2.49 -8.37
C ILE A 17 9.64 -1.94 -7.06
N ARG A 18 10.44 -2.75 -6.35
CA ARG A 18 11.07 -2.33 -5.10
C ARG A 18 12.02 -1.15 -5.32
N ALA A 19 12.86 -1.20 -6.35
CA ALA A 19 13.74 -0.08 -6.69
C ALA A 19 12.94 1.20 -7.01
N CYS A 20 11.87 1.10 -7.81
CA CYS A 20 11.00 2.24 -8.09
C CYS A 20 10.32 2.81 -6.84
N SER A 21 10.00 1.95 -5.87
CA SER A 21 9.43 2.38 -4.58
C SER A 21 10.42 3.13 -3.70
N GLU A 22 11.70 2.77 -3.76
CA GLU A 22 12.79 3.41 -3.00
C GLU A 22 13.18 4.75 -3.61
N ASP A 23 13.10 4.87 -4.94
CA ASP A 23 13.35 6.11 -5.68
C ASP A 23 12.13 7.06 -5.72
N PHE A 24 11.01 6.68 -5.09
CA PHE A 24 9.74 7.42 -5.10
C PHE A 24 9.23 7.78 -6.52
N ASN A 25 9.58 6.98 -7.52
CA ASN A 25 9.26 7.25 -8.93
C ASN A 25 7.96 6.56 -9.35
N LEU A 26 6.85 7.31 -9.27
CA LEU A 26 5.50 6.83 -9.60
C LEU A 26 5.32 6.47 -11.06
N ASP A 27 5.91 7.25 -11.97
CA ASP A 27 5.75 7.02 -13.42
C ASP A 27 6.46 5.74 -13.82
N ALA A 28 7.67 5.51 -13.29
CA ALA A 28 8.38 4.25 -13.48
C ALA A 28 7.60 3.07 -12.89
N LEU A 29 7.05 3.20 -11.68
CA LEU A 29 6.27 2.13 -11.05
C LEU A 29 5.05 1.74 -11.89
N ARG A 30 4.33 2.72 -12.46
CA ARG A 30 3.17 2.48 -13.32
C ARG A 30 3.55 1.80 -14.64
N LEU A 31 4.66 2.20 -15.24
CA LEU A 31 5.20 1.53 -16.43
C LEU A 31 5.53 0.06 -16.15
N VAL A 32 6.16 -0.19 -15.00
CA VAL A 32 6.53 -1.55 -14.57
C VAL A 32 5.28 -2.38 -14.30
N GLN A 33 4.26 -1.83 -13.63
CA GLN A 33 2.97 -2.50 -13.46
C GLN A 33 2.31 -2.85 -14.80
N GLY A 34 2.35 -1.94 -15.78
CA GLY A 34 1.86 -2.23 -17.13
C GLY A 34 2.59 -3.43 -17.76
N GLY A 35 3.92 -3.49 -17.58
CA GLY A 35 4.75 -4.64 -17.98
C GLY A 35 4.37 -5.95 -17.29
N VAL A 36 4.08 -5.91 -15.98
CA VAL A 36 3.62 -7.08 -15.20
C VAL A 36 2.31 -7.62 -15.76
N ILE A 37 1.34 -6.74 -16.05
CA ILE A 37 0.03 -7.11 -16.60
C ILE A 37 0.19 -7.73 -17.98
N LEU A 38 0.94 -7.08 -18.88
CA LEU A 38 1.19 -7.57 -20.24
C LEU A 38 1.93 -8.91 -20.25
N SER A 39 2.77 -9.17 -19.25
CA SER A 39 3.50 -10.43 -19.11
C SER A 39 2.62 -11.59 -18.62
N GLY A 40 1.38 -11.33 -18.20
CA GLY A 40 0.47 -12.30 -17.59
C GLY A 40 0.70 -12.53 -16.09
N LEU A 41 1.53 -11.69 -15.46
CA LEU A 41 1.91 -11.79 -14.04
C LEU A 41 1.11 -10.84 -13.15
N GLY A 42 0.03 -10.24 -13.66
CA GLY A 42 -0.81 -9.29 -12.91
C GLY A 42 -1.44 -9.87 -11.64
N LEU A 43 -1.63 -11.18 -11.60
CA LEU A 43 -2.17 -11.94 -10.46
C LEU A 43 -1.11 -12.76 -9.74
N ASP A 44 0.17 -12.64 -10.14
CA ASP A 44 1.26 -13.35 -9.49
C ASP A 44 1.45 -12.80 -8.06
N PRO A 45 1.40 -13.65 -7.01
CA PRO A 45 1.45 -13.20 -5.63
C PRO A 45 2.69 -12.36 -5.29
N ILE A 46 3.84 -12.65 -5.91
CA ILE A 46 5.10 -11.95 -5.68
C ILE A 46 4.99 -10.53 -6.26
N CYS A 47 4.53 -10.42 -7.50
CA CYS A 47 4.32 -9.13 -8.17
C CYS A 47 3.26 -8.29 -7.45
N SER A 48 2.12 -8.88 -7.10
CA SER A 48 1.04 -8.18 -6.41
C SER A 48 1.47 -7.70 -5.02
N SER A 49 2.19 -8.51 -4.25
CA SER A 49 2.73 -8.13 -2.94
C SER A 49 3.74 -6.97 -3.02
N ALA A 50 4.62 -7.02 -4.02
CA ALA A 50 5.58 -5.95 -4.28
C ALA A 50 4.86 -4.64 -4.67
N LEU A 51 3.84 -4.71 -5.53
CA LEU A 51 3.03 -3.54 -5.93
C LEU A 51 2.25 -2.95 -4.75
N VAL A 52 1.58 -3.77 -3.95
CA VAL A 52 0.86 -3.33 -2.74
C VAL A 52 1.81 -2.59 -1.80
N THR A 53 2.96 -3.18 -1.51
CA THR A 53 3.95 -2.56 -0.61
C THR A 53 4.51 -1.26 -1.19
N ALA A 54 4.80 -1.22 -2.50
CA ALA A 54 5.27 -0.02 -3.17
C ALA A 54 4.23 1.09 -3.11
N TYR A 55 2.98 0.82 -3.48
CA TYR A 55 1.91 1.82 -3.46
C TYR A 55 1.56 2.30 -2.04
N SER A 56 1.56 1.41 -1.05
CA SER A 56 1.39 1.79 0.36
C SER A 56 2.49 2.75 0.82
N LYS A 57 3.76 2.47 0.49
CA LYS A 57 4.90 3.35 0.84
C LYS A 57 4.80 4.73 0.19
N LEU A 58 4.23 4.79 -1.01
CA LEU A 58 4.05 6.04 -1.77
C LEU A 58 2.79 6.81 -1.36
N GLY A 59 2.05 6.33 -0.35
CA GLY A 59 0.79 6.95 0.09
C GLY A 59 -0.38 6.78 -0.88
N LEU A 60 -0.23 5.95 -1.93
CA LEU A 60 -1.25 5.66 -2.92
C LEU A 60 -2.09 4.45 -2.51
N VAL A 61 -2.69 4.54 -1.33
CA VAL A 61 -3.36 3.40 -0.69
C VAL A 61 -4.60 2.94 -1.47
N ASP A 62 -5.25 3.82 -2.22
CA ASP A 62 -6.35 3.43 -3.11
C ASP A 62 -5.88 2.51 -4.24
N GLU A 63 -4.71 2.78 -4.84
CA GLU A 63 -4.11 1.89 -5.84
C GLU A 63 -3.61 0.59 -5.22
N ALA A 64 -2.98 0.66 -4.04
CA ALA A 64 -2.60 -0.52 -3.27
C ALA A 64 -3.83 -1.42 -2.99
N SER A 65 -4.95 -0.80 -2.60
CA SER A 65 -6.20 -1.50 -2.32
C SER A 65 -6.79 -2.17 -3.55
N ARG A 66 -6.74 -1.52 -4.72
CA ARG A 66 -7.19 -2.12 -5.99
C ARG A 66 -6.37 -3.36 -6.35
N VAL A 67 -5.05 -3.30 -6.18
CA VAL A 67 -4.18 -4.46 -6.40
C VAL A 67 -4.51 -5.57 -5.40
N PHE A 68 -4.63 -5.23 -4.12
CA PHE A 68 -4.94 -6.18 -3.04
C PHE A 68 -6.27 -6.92 -3.27
N HIS A 69 -7.33 -6.22 -3.66
CA HIS A 69 -8.63 -6.83 -3.94
C HIS A 69 -8.68 -7.65 -5.25
N GLY A 70 -7.73 -7.39 -6.16
CA GLY A 70 -7.61 -8.16 -7.40
C GLY A 70 -6.95 -9.53 -7.24
N ILE A 71 -6.35 -9.82 -6.09
CA ILE A 71 -5.66 -11.09 -5.82
C ILE A 71 -6.70 -12.18 -5.55
N VAL A 72 -6.64 -13.27 -6.34
CA VAL A 72 -7.55 -14.43 -6.23
C VAL A 72 -7.10 -15.39 -5.12
N GLU A 73 -5.80 -15.39 -4.79
CA GLU A 73 -5.22 -16.24 -3.74
C GLU A 73 -5.22 -15.57 -2.35
N PRO A 74 -5.10 -16.37 -1.27
CA PRO A 74 -5.06 -15.84 0.08
C PRO A 74 -3.86 -14.90 0.26
N ALA A 75 -4.10 -13.60 0.41
CA ALA A 75 -3.02 -12.63 0.58
C ALA A 75 -2.14 -12.95 1.81
N ASP A 76 -0.83 -13.03 1.61
CA ASP A 76 0.16 -13.25 2.67
C ASP A 76 0.06 -12.21 3.79
N LEU A 77 0.48 -12.61 5.00
CA LEU A 77 0.48 -11.77 6.19
C LEU A 77 1.17 -10.41 5.96
N VAL A 78 2.26 -10.41 5.19
CA VAL A 78 3.02 -9.22 4.84
C VAL A 78 2.17 -8.22 4.04
N MET A 79 1.31 -8.69 3.13
CA MET A 79 0.42 -7.81 2.36
C MET A 79 -0.64 -7.16 3.25
N TRP A 80 -1.24 -7.92 4.18
CA TRP A 80 -2.18 -7.36 5.15
C TRP A 80 -1.54 -6.28 6.00
N ASN A 81 -0.34 -6.54 6.50
CA ASN A 81 0.42 -5.57 7.29
C ASN A 81 0.77 -4.31 6.49
N SER A 82 1.23 -4.47 5.25
CA SER A 82 1.50 -3.35 4.33
C SER A 82 0.25 -2.51 4.04
N MET A 83 -0.93 -3.12 3.92
CA MET A 83 -2.18 -2.39 3.74
C MET A 83 -2.61 -1.66 5.02
N ILE A 84 -2.59 -2.34 6.17
CA ILE A 84 -3.01 -1.76 7.46
C ILE A 84 -2.11 -0.56 7.82
N SER A 85 -0.79 -0.71 7.69
CA SER A 85 0.16 0.40 7.90
C SER A 85 -0.04 1.52 6.86
N GLY A 86 -0.25 1.17 5.59
CA GLY A 86 -0.55 2.16 4.54
C GLY A 86 -1.78 3.01 4.85
N TYR A 87 -2.88 2.38 5.27
CA TYR A 87 -4.09 3.09 5.72
C TYR A 87 -3.83 3.97 6.96
N GLY A 88 -2.96 3.51 7.87
CA GLY A 88 -2.52 4.27 9.05
C GLY A 88 -1.82 5.57 8.69
N CYS A 89 -0.79 5.47 7.86
CA CYS A 89 -0.01 6.62 7.41
C CYS A 89 -0.84 7.65 6.62
N CYS A 90 -1.89 7.19 5.93
CA CYS A 90 -2.74 8.06 5.12
C CYS A 90 -3.97 8.61 5.86
N GLY A 91 -4.12 8.32 7.16
CA GLY A 91 -5.24 8.82 7.98
C GLY A 91 -6.59 8.14 7.72
N PHE A 92 -6.61 7.03 6.98
CA PHE A 92 -7.82 6.26 6.67
C PHE A 92 -8.04 5.13 7.68
N TRP A 93 -8.16 5.53 8.95
CA TRP A 93 -8.22 4.62 10.10
C TRP A 93 -9.39 3.64 10.04
N ASP A 94 -10.57 4.09 9.60
CA ASP A 94 -11.77 3.27 9.43
C ASP A 94 -11.51 2.05 8.55
N LYS A 95 -10.89 2.28 7.38
CA LYS A 95 -10.55 1.23 6.41
C LYS A 95 -9.47 0.28 6.96
N GLY A 96 -8.49 0.81 7.69
CA GLY A 96 -7.45 -0.01 8.33
C GLY A 96 -8.02 -0.96 9.39
N LEU A 97 -8.97 -0.49 10.21
CA LEU A 97 -9.68 -1.32 11.18
C LEU A 97 -10.60 -2.36 10.52
N GLU A 98 -11.26 -1.99 9.43
CA GLU A 98 -12.08 -2.92 8.64
C GLU A 98 -11.22 -4.06 8.08
N LEU A 99 -10.06 -3.74 7.49
CA LEU A 99 -9.10 -4.76 7.04
C LEU A 99 -8.57 -5.62 8.16
N PHE A 100 -8.27 -5.04 9.33
CA PHE A 100 -7.86 -5.83 10.49
C PHE A 100 -8.95 -6.80 10.96
N SER A 101 -10.20 -6.35 10.96
CA SER A 101 -11.36 -7.19 11.29
C SER A 101 -11.49 -8.34 10.28
N ARG A 102 -11.35 -8.03 8.99
CA ARG A 102 -11.39 -9.03 7.90
C ARG A 102 -10.24 -10.03 7.99
N MET A 103 -9.02 -9.58 8.30
CA MET A 103 -7.87 -10.46 8.52
C MET A 103 -8.17 -11.51 9.59
N ARG A 104 -8.83 -11.09 10.68
CA ARG A 104 -9.24 -11.99 11.77
C ARG A 104 -10.37 -12.94 11.37
N SER A 105 -11.34 -12.47 10.59
CA SER A 105 -12.44 -13.33 10.11
C SER A 105 -11.97 -14.38 9.12
N GLU A 106 -10.92 -14.09 8.34
CA GLU A 106 -10.22 -15.05 7.48
C GLU A 106 -9.29 -16.00 8.25
N GLY A 107 -9.29 -15.95 9.60
CA GLY A 107 -8.53 -16.86 10.45
C GLY A 107 -7.03 -16.56 10.51
N ARG A 108 -6.56 -15.44 9.95
CA ARG A 108 -5.15 -15.04 10.06
C ARG A 108 -4.88 -14.41 11.41
N ARG A 109 -3.77 -14.81 12.02
CA ARG A 109 -3.33 -14.27 13.31
C ARG A 109 -2.54 -12.99 13.08
N PRO A 110 -2.98 -11.84 13.63
CA PRO A 110 -2.17 -10.63 13.66
C PRO A 110 -0.80 -10.90 14.29
N ASP A 111 0.25 -10.32 13.73
CA ASP A 111 1.59 -10.35 14.31
C ASP A 111 1.92 -9.00 14.97
N GLY A 112 3.14 -8.89 15.52
CA GLY A 112 3.61 -7.64 16.11
C GLY A 112 3.60 -6.47 15.11
N TYR A 113 3.83 -6.73 13.82
CA TYR A 113 3.79 -5.71 12.78
C TYR A 113 2.37 -5.21 12.50
N THR A 114 1.36 -6.08 12.57
CA THR A 114 -0.05 -5.67 12.50
C THR A 114 -0.38 -4.71 13.63
N VAL A 115 0.09 -4.99 14.85
CA VAL A 115 -0.17 -4.14 16.03
C VAL A 115 0.54 -2.80 15.90
N VAL A 116 1.77 -2.76 15.37
CA VAL A 116 2.48 -1.50 15.08
C VAL A 116 1.71 -0.67 14.06
N GLY A 117 1.28 -1.27 12.94
CA GLY A 117 0.47 -0.57 11.94
C GLY A 117 -0.86 -0.05 12.48
N LEU A 118 -1.48 -0.75 13.43
CA LEU A 118 -2.68 -0.27 14.14
C LEU A 118 -2.40 0.90 15.09
N LEU A 119 -1.23 0.93 15.73
CA LEU A 119 -0.82 2.08 16.56
C LEU A 119 -0.60 3.32 15.69
N ASP A 120 -0.07 3.15 14.47
CA ASP A 120 0.07 4.23 13.49
C ASP A 120 -1.28 4.83 13.06
N LEU A 121 -2.37 4.03 13.00
CA LEU A 121 -3.73 4.55 12.78
C LEU A 121 -4.14 5.56 13.87
N ARG A 122 -3.67 5.37 15.12
CA ARG A 122 -4.03 6.20 16.27
C ARG A 122 -3.19 7.47 16.37
N PHE A 123 -2.00 7.50 15.77
CA PHE A 123 -1.18 8.72 15.73
C PHE A 123 -1.84 9.86 14.94
N CYS A 124 -2.69 9.56 13.95
CA CYS A 124 -3.46 10.60 13.26
C CYS A 124 -4.49 11.30 14.18
N ILE A 125 -5.04 10.60 15.18
CA ILE A 125 -5.93 11.21 16.20
C ILE A 125 -5.16 12.19 17.09
N PHE A 126 -3.88 11.90 17.39
CA PHE A 126 -3.05 12.79 18.22
C PHE A 126 -2.49 13.99 17.43
N GLN A 127 -2.26 13.85 16.12
CA GLN A 127 -1.84 14.97 15.26
C GLN A 127 -2.92 16.06 15.10
N LEU A 128 -4.21 15.71 15.19
CA LEU A 128 -5.30 16.70 15.13
C LEU A 128 -5.49 17.49 16.43
N ALA A 129 -5.01 16.98 17.57
CA ALA A 129 -5.16 17.66 18.86
C ALA A 129 -4.05 18.69 19.14
N GLU A 130 -2.84 18.50 18.60
CA GLU A 130 -1.70 19.41 18.83
C GLU A 130 -1.44 20.42 17.70
N CYS A 131 -2.01 20.23 16.50
CA CYS A 131 -1.83 21.19 15.39
C CYS A 131 -2.73 22.44 15.44
N TRP A 132 -3.60 22.60 16.45
CA TRP A 132 -4.56 23.72 16.50
C TRP A 132 -3.94 25.13 16.73
N PRO A 133 -2.73 25.35 17.30
CA PRO A 133 -2.28 26.73 17.50
C PRO A 133 -1.46 27.35 16.35
N THR A 134 -0.90 26.60 15.39
CA THR A 134 0.15 27.18 14.50
C THR A 134 0.07 26.89 13.00
N ALA A 135 -0.90 26.11 12.49
CA ALA A 135 -0.95 25.82 11.06
C ALA A 135 -1.60 26.96 10.24
N SER A 136 -0.79 27.97 9.94
CA SER A 136 -0.96 28.75 8.71
C SER A 136 -0.68 27.86 7.50
N CYS A 137 -1.61 27.91 6.53
CA CYS A 137 -1.38 27.71 5.10
C CYS A 137 -1.31 26.29 4.48
N TYR A 138 -2.21 26.13 3.49
CA TYR A 138 -2.08 25.33 2.25
C TYR A 138 -2.31 23.82 2.30
N SER A 139 -3.56 23.41 2.49
CA SER A 139 -4.34 22.59 1.52
C SER A 139 -5.65 22.11 2.17
N ILE A 140 -6.56 23.06 2.43
CA ILE A 140 -7.91 22.81 2.95
C ILE A 140 -8.86 22.60 1.76
N SER A 141 -8.54 21.67 0.85
CA SER A 141 -9.44 21.33 -0.26
C SER A 141 -10.20 20.02 -0.06
N LYS A 142 -9.89 19.23 0.98
CA LYS A 142 -10.63 17.98 1.30
C LYS A 142 -11.36 17.95 2.65
N CYS A 143 -11.26 19.00 3.48
CA CYS A 143 -12.00 19.07 4.75
C CYS A 143 -13.43 19.63 4.65
N ARG A 144 -13.94 19.88 3.43
CA ARG A 144 -15.25 20.54 3.22
C ARG A 144 -16.28 19.62 2.54
N ALA A 145 -16.33 18.35 2.96
CA ALA A 145 -17.37 17.39 2.55
C ALA A 145 -18.07 16.71 3.74
N TRP A 146 -17.84 17.19 4.97
CA TRP A 146 -18.47 16.68 6.20
C TRP A 146 -19.09 17.82 7.04
N LEU A 147 -19.71 18.80 6.36
CA LEU A 147 -20.70 19.73 6.95
C LEU A 147 -21.90 19.82 6.02
#